data_AF-A0A356UGF5-F1
#
_entry.id   AF-A0A356UGF5-F1
#
_cell.length_a   1.000
_cell.length_b   1.000
_cell.length_c   1.000
_cell.angle_alpha   90.00
_cell.angle_beta   90.00
_cell.angle_gamma   90.00
#
_symmetry.space_group_name_H-M   'P 1'
#
loop_
_entity.id
_entity.type
_entity.pdbx_description
1 polymer ?
#
loop_
_entity_poly.entity_id
_entity_poly.type
_entity_poly.pdbx_seq_one_letter_code
_entity_poly.pdbx_strand_id
1 'polypeptide(L)'
;LNKKGKLIAVHGNMDAPELVSILPAKATFEVAGYRIGVTHGFGSPQNLIDVVKYEFEGVEIILFGHSHSPINEVKEGILFFNPGSPTDKRFAPFNSYGVLELGQEIKREIIILK
;
A
#
# COMPACT_ATOMS: atom_id res chain seq x y z
N LEU A 1 25.54 0.05 -3.75
CA LEU A 1 24.06 0.02 -3.61
C LEU A 1 23.49 -0.44 -4.95
N ASN A 2 23.56 -1.75 -5.20
CA ASN A 2 23.40 -2.31 -6.55
C ASN A 2 21.93 -2.52 -6.90
N LYS A 3 21.50 -1.88 -8.00
CA LYS A 3 20.19 -1.96 -8.68
C LYS A 3 18.97 -2.06 -7.74
N LYS A 4 18.53 -0.91 -7.23
CA LYS A 4 17.15 -0.76 -6.77
C LYS A 4 16.23 -0.83 -7.99
N GLY A 5 15.16 -1.63 -7.94
CA GLY A 5 14.13 -1.68 -8.98
C GLY A 5 13.44 -0.34 -9.18
N LYS A 6 12.42 -0.29 -10.05
CA LYS A 6 11.59 0.91 -10.23
C LYS A 6 10.93 1.28 -8.90
N LEU A 7 11.18 2.49 -8.41
CA LEU A 7 10.49 3.05 -7.25
C LEU A 7 9.17 3.67 -7.69
N ILE A 8 8.10 3.33 -6.97
CA ILE A 8 6.79 3.97 -7.09
C ILE A 8 6.47 4.48 -5.69
N ALA A 9 6.23 5.78 -5.57
CA ALA A 9 5.95 6.45 -4.32
C ALA A 9 4.76 7.40 -4.49
N VAL A 10 4.02 7.57 -3.42
CA VAL A 10 2.88 8.49 -3.29
C VAL A 10 3.07 9.29 -2.02
N HIS A 11 2.53 10.51 -1.97
CA HIS A 11 2.60 11.30 -0.73
C HIS A 11 1.48 10.89 0.25
N GLY A 12 1.80 10.96 1.55
CA GLY A 12 0.87 10.81 2.66
C GLY A 12 0.46 12.14 3.30
N ASN A 13 -0.36 12.05 4.35
CA ASN A 13 -0.92 13.22 5.04
C ASN A 13 0.09 13.94 5.95
N MET A 14 1.20 13.29 6.31
CA MET A 14 2.26 13.86 7.16
C MET A 14 3.51 14.25 6.38
N ASP A 15 3.51 14.07 5.05
CA ASP A 15 4.66 14.43 4.22
C ASP A 15 4.82 15.95 4.10
N ALA A 16 6.08 16.40 4.03
CA ALA A 16 6.40 17.81 3.89
C ALA A 16 5.89 18.38 2.54
N PRO A 17 5.55 19.68 2.47
CA PRO A 17 5.04 20.30 1.24
C PRO A 17 5.91 20.06 0.01
N GLU A 18 7.24 20.00 0.19
CA GLU A 18 8.20 19.72 -0.88
C GLU A 18 7.98 18.33 -1.48
N LEU A 19 7.74 17.30 -0.65
CA LEU A 19 7.43 15.95 -1.11
C LEU A 19 6.06 15.87 -1.77
N VAL A 20 5.04 16.52 -1.20
CA VAL A 20 3.69 16.60 -1.77
C VAL A 20 3.73 17.24 -3.17
N SER A 21 4.65 18.18 -3.42
CA SER A 21 4.78 18.84 -4.73
C SER A 21 5.39 17.98 -5.83
N ILE A 22 6.12 16.91 -5.48
CA ILE A 22 6.84 16.06 -6.44
C ILE A 22 6.29 14.63 -6.55
N LEU A 23 5.57 14.16 -5.53
CA LEU A 23 4.94 12.85 -5.52
C LEU A 23 3.45 12.99 -5.90
N PRO A 24 2.86 12.01 -6.60
CA PRO A 24 1.43 11.99 -6.82
C PRO A 24 0.68 11.50 -5.57
N ALA A 25 -0.61 11.86 -5.45
CA ALA A 25 -1.48 11.35 -4.38
C ALA A 25 -1.77 9.84 -4.53
N LYS A 26 -1.84 9.37 -5.77
CA LYS A 26 -2.04 7.97 -6.13
C LYS A 26 -1.34 7.63 -7.45
N ALA A 27 -1.06 6.36 -7.65
CA ALA A 27 -0.52 5.85 -8.91
C ALA A 27 -1.13 4.49 -9.28
N THR A 28 -1.13 4.19 -10.57
CA THR A 28 -1.49 2.86 -11.09
C THR A 28 -0.38 2.36 -12.01
N PHE A 29 -0.05 1.08 -11.92
CA PHE A 29 1.02 0.46 -12.68
C PHE A 29 0.75 -1.04 -12.86
N GLU A 30 1.46 -1.68 -13.79
CA GLU A 30 1.32 -3.11 -14.07
C GLU A 30 2.61 -3.86 -13.75
N VAL A 31 2.49 -5.02 -13.10
CA VAL A 31 3.59 -5.94 -12.83
C VAL A 31 3.09 -7.36 -13.01
N ALA A 32 3.79 -8.16 -13.82
CA ALA A 32 3.45 -9.56 -14.09
C ALA A 32 1.99 -9.78 -14.52
N GLY A 33 1.41 -8.83 -15.28
CA GLY A 33 0.02 -8.89 -15.75
C GLY A 33 -1.05 -8.46 -14.74
N TYR A 34 -0.66 -8.05 -13.52
CA TYR A 34 -1.57 -7.49 -12.52
C TYR A 34 -1.54 -5.97 -12.56
N ARG A 35 -2.71 -5.32 -12.59
CA ARG A 35 -2.84 -3.88 -12.47
C ARG A 35 -2.99 -3.51 -10.99
N ILE A 36 -2.10 -2.64 -10.54
CA ILE A 36 -1.89 -2.31 -9.14
C ILE A 36 -2.15 -0.83 -8.94
N GLY A 37 -3.07 -0.50 -8.02
CA GLY A 37 -3.25 0.84 -7.48
C GLY A 37 -2.42 1.03 -6.22
N VAL A 38 -1.84 2.22 -6.02
CA VAL A 38 -1.20 2.61 -4.76
C VAL A 38 -1.60 4.02 -4.36
N THR A 39 -1.95 4.20 -3.10
CA THR A 39 -2.29 5.48 -2.46
C THR A 39 -1.91 5.43 -0.98
N HIS A 40 -1.66 6.56 -0.33
CA HIS A 40 -1.49 6.52 1.13
C HIS A 40 -2.81 6.16 1.84
N GLY A 41 -3.94 6.59 1.28
CA GLY A 41 -5.25 6.53 1.94
C GLY A 41 -5.55 7.79 2.75
N PHE A 42 -6.80 7.95 3.16
CA PHE A 42 -7.27 9.11 3.92
C PHE A 42 -8.54 8.77 4.73
N GLY A 43 -8.91 9.66 5.66
CA GLY A 43 -10.12 9.52 6.46
C GLY A 43 -9.97 8.59 7.67
N SER A 44 -11.10 8.06 8.16
CA SER A 44 -11.11 7.16 9.32
C SER A 44 -10.54 5.77 8.97
N PRO A 45 -9.67 5.18 9.80
CA PRO A 45 -9.16 3.83 9.60
C PRO A 45 -10.24 2.74 9.46
N GLN A 46 -11.44 2.94 10.05
CA GLN A 46 -12.50 1.93 10.09
C GLN A 46 -13.08 1.59 8.71
N ASN A 47 -13.15 2.58 7.80
CA ASN A 47 -13.75 2.43 6.47
C ASN A 47 -12.70 2.48 5.36
N LEU A 48 -11.42 2.29 5.71
CA LEU A 48 -10.31 2.61 4.82
C LEU A 48 -10.32 1.76 3.54
N ILE A 49 -10.71 0.49 3.63
CA ILE A 49 -10.84 -0.41 2.47
C ILE A 49 -11.85 0.15 1.46
N ASP A 50 -13.03 0.59 1.92
CA ASP A 50 -14.06 1.13 1.04
C ASP A 50 -13.58 2.44 0.41
N VAL A 51 -12.94 3.32 1.20
CA VAL A 51 -12.37 4.57 0.70
C VAL A 51 -11.35 4.32 -0.40
N VAL A 52 -10.35 3.46 -0.18
CA VAL A 52 -9.30 3.21 -1.19
C VAL A 52 -9.82 2.42 -2.38
N LYS A 53 -10.88 1.62 -2.22
CA LYS A 53 -11.54 0.93 -3.34
C LYS A 53 -12.08 1.92 -4.36
N TYR A 54 -12.71 3.03 -3.92
CA TYR A 54 -13.24 4.06 -4.82
C TYR A 54 -12.16 4.90 -5.50
N GLU A 55 -10.89 4.80 -5.08
CA GLU A 55 -9.80 5.54 -5.70
C GLU A 55 -9.30 4.91 -7.01
N PHE A 56 -9.64 3.64 -7.28
CA PHE A 56 -9.11 2.88 -8.41
C PHE A 56 -10.21 2.11 -9.14
N GLU A 57 -10.10 2.07 -10.47
CA GLU A 57 -10.98 1.28 -11.33
C GLU A 57 -10.18 0.21 -12.07
N GLY A 58 -10.70 -1.01 -12.09
CA GLY A 58 -10.15 -2.14 -12.85
C GLY A 58 -8.74 -2.55 -12.40
N VAL A 59 -8.45 -2.51 -11.10
CA VAL A 59 -7.21 -2.99 -10.50
C VAL A 59 -7.45 -4.30 -9.74
N GLU A 60 -6.48 -5.20 -9.77
CA GLU A 60 -6.50 -6.47 -9.03
C GLU A 60 -5.85 -6.33 -7.64
N ILE A 61 -5.01 -5.31 -7.44
CA ILE A 61 -4.30 -5.08 -6.17
C ILE A 61 -4.37 -3.59 -5.81
N ILE A 62 -4.71 -3.29 -4.56
CA ILE A 62 -4.65 -1.94 -3.98
C ILE A 62 -3.68 -1.96 -2.81
N LEU A 63 -2.59 -1.21 -2.95
CA LEU A 63 -1.60 -0.96 -1.91
C LEU A 63 -1.94 0.34 -1.18
N PHE A 64 -2.00 0.30 0.14
CA PHE A 64 -2.34 1.48 0.93
C PHE A 64 -1.69 1.51 2.31
N GLY A 65 -1.73 2.67 2.96
CA GLY A 65 -1.12 2.91 4.27
C GLY A 65 -2.09 3.57 5.23
N HIS A 66 -1.69 4.71 5.80
CA HIS A 66 -2.47 5.57 6.71
C HIS A 66 -2.82 4.99 8.09
N SER A 67 -3.41 3.80 8.17
CA SER A 67 -3.86 3.23 9.44
C SER A 67 -2.75 2.66 10.32
N HIS A 68 -1.54 2.42 9.79
CA HIS A 68 -0.44 1.66 10.42
C HIS A 68 -0.76 0.20 10.79
N SER A 69 -2.02 -0.20 10.79
CA SER A 69 -2.48 -1.57 11.01
C SER A 69 -2.34 -2.38 9.70
N PRO A 70 -1.59 -3.49 9.70
CA PRO A 70 -1.45 -4.32 8.51
C PRO A 70 -2.78 -4.91 8.05
N ILE A 71 -2.99 -4.96 6.73
CA ILE A 71 -4.15 -5.57 6.09
C ILE A 71 -3.66 -6.45 4.94
N ASN A 72 -4.21 -7.65 4.84
CA ASN A 72 -3.95 -8.58 3.75
C ASN A 72 -5.25 -9.35 3.47
N GLU A 73 -6.16 -8.71 2.75
CA GLU A 73 -7.52 -9.21 2.54
C GLU A 73 -7.88 -9.19 1.05
N VAL A 74 -8.66 -10.17 0.59
CA VAL A 74 -9.25 -10.15 -0.76
C VAL A 74 -10.75 -9.89 -0.61
N LYS A 75 -11.25 -8.86 -1.28
CA LYS A 75 -12.70 -8.54 -1.35
C LYS A 75 -13.08 -8.27 -2.79
N GLU A 76 -14.16 -8.90 -3.24
CA GLU A 76 -14.67 -8.74 -4.61
C GLU A 76 -13.61 -8.97 -5.70
N GLY A 77 -12.69 -9.92 -5.46
CA GLY A 77 -11.61 -10.25 -6.40
C GLY A 77 -10.41 -9.30 -6.37
N ILE A 78 -10.43 -8.26 -5.53
CA ILE A 78 -9.33 -7.28 -5.38
C ILE A 78 -8.55 -7.59 -4.10
N LEU A 79 -7.22 -7.65 -4.18
CA LEU A 79 -6.32 -7.73 -3.03
C LEU A 79 -6.12 -6.34 -2.42
N PHE A 80 -6.59 -6.15 -1.20
CA PHE A 80 -6.31 -4.98 -0.36
C PHE A 80 -5.12 -5.30 0.54
N PHE A 81 -4.04 -4.54 0.35
CA PHE A 81 -2.79 -4.80 1.06
C PHE A 81 -2.22 -3.52 1.70
N ASN A 82 -2.17 -3.52 3.03
CA ASN A 82 -1.51 -2.50 3.83
C ASN A 82 -0.35 -3.15 4.60
N PRO A 83 0.91 -2.74 4.36
CA PRO A 83 2.07 -3.36 4.99
C PRO A 83 2.22 -3.03 6.49
N GLY A 84 1.39 -2.12 7.01
CA GLY A 84 1.55 -1.50 8.32
C GLY A 84 2.57 -0.37 8.27
N SER A 85 3.22 -0.10 9.40
CA SER A 85 4.27 0.92 9.50
C SER A 85 5.60 0.30 9.91
N PRO A 86 6.71 0.60 9.22
CA PRO A 86 8.02 0.07 9.57
C PRO A 86 8.67 0.80 10.75
N THR A 87 8.16 1.98 11.13
CA THR A 87 8.82 2.87 12.11
C THR A 87 7.92 3.27 13.27
N ASP A 88 6.60 3.07 13.19
CA ASP A 88 5.65 3.55 14.20
C ASP A 88 4.61 2.48 14.57
N LYS A 89 4.43 2.26 15.88
CA LYS A 89 3.49 1.32 16.50
C LYS A 89 2.18 1.95 16.97
N ARG A 90 1.88 3.20 16.58
CA ARG A 90 0.72 3.95 17.09
C ARG A 90 -0.63 3.22 17.05
N PHE A 91 -0.88 2.44 16.00
CA PHE A 91 -2.13 1.70 15.79
C PHE A 91 -1.90 0.19 15.55
N ALA A 92 -0.71 -0.32 15.84
CA ALA A 92 -0.36 -1.72 15.68
C ALA A 92 0.64 -2.15 16.77
N PRO A 93 0.56 -3.39 17.29
CA PRO A 93 1.45 -3.83 18.36
C PRO A 93 2.92 -4.02 17.91
N PHE A 94 3.21 -3.93 16.61
CA PHE A 94 4.52 -4.15 16.03
C PHE A 94 4.75 -3.28 14.80
N ASN A 95 6.02 -3.11 14.44
CA ASN A 95 6.41 -2.52 13.18
C ASN A 95 6.46 -3.62 12.12
N SER A 96 6.09 -3.30 10.88
CA SER A 96 6.10 -4.27 9.79
C SER A 96 6.34 -3.61 8.44
N TYR A 97 6.67 -4.47 7.48
CA TYR A 97 6.60 -4.16 6.07
C TYR A 97 5.97 -5.33 5.33
N GLY A 98 5.59 -5.12 4.07
CA GLY A 98 4.96 -6.15 3.27
C GLY A 98 5.80 -6.55 2.07
N VAL A 99 5.71 -7.82 1.69
CA VAL A 99 6.33 -8.37 0.49
C VAL A 99 5.25 -9.06 -0.34
N LEU A 100 5.19 -8.68 -1.62
CA LEU A 100 4.36 -9.34 -2.62
C LEU A 100 5.27 -9.96 -3.68
N GLU A 101 5.11 -11.26 -3.95
CA GLU A 101 5.69 -11.92 -5.12
C GLU A 101 4.58 -12.19 -6.12
N LEU A 102 4.71 -11.64 -7.33
CA LEU A 102 3.69 -11.73 -8.38
C LEU A 102 4.17 -12.70 -9.46
N GLY A 103 3.40 -13.78 -9.67
CA GLY A 103 3.64 -14.80 -10.69
C GLY A 103 2.32 -15.40 -11.17
N GLN A 104 2.26 -16.73 -11.37
CA GLN A 104 0.98 -17.41 -11.60
C GLN A 104 0.05 -17.33 -10.38
N GLU A 105 0.65 -17.25 -9.20
CA GLU A 105 -0.03 -17.00 -7.93
C GLU A 105 0.59 -15.77 -7.27
N ILE A 106 -0.20 -15.08 -6.45
CA ILE A 106 0.26 -13.95 -5.64
C ILE A 106 0.66 -14.48 -4.27
N LYS A 107 1.95 -14.46 -3.94
CA LYS A 107 2.40 -14.64 -2.55
C LYS A 107 2.43 -13.30 -1.85
N ARG A 108 2.01 -13.31 -0.58
CA ARG A 108 1.72 -12.10 0.20
C ARG A 108 2.10 -12.30 1.64
N GLU A 109 3.05 -11.53 2.13
CA GLU A 109 3.60 -11.66 3.47
C GLU A 109 3.69 -10.30 4.17
N ILE A 110 3.29 -10.26 5.43
CA ILE A 110 3.55 -9.16 6.35
C ILE A 110 4.71 -9.60 7.25
N ILE A 111 5.85 -8.95 7.13
CA ILE A 111 7.05 -9.27 7.89
C ILE A 111 7.15 -8.32 9.07
N ILE A 112 7.16 -8.90 10.27
CA ILE A 112 7.29 -8.17 11.53
C ILE A 112 8.76 -7.84 11.78
N LEU A 113 9.03 -6.56 12.04
CA LEU A 113 10.35 -6.06 12.41
C LEU A 113 10.58 -6.29 13.92
N LYS A 114 11.70 -6.91 14.25
CA LYS A 114 12.16 -7.14 15.64
C LYS A 114 12.86 -5.91 16.20
#